data_AF-A0A8S1CVT4-F1
#
_entry.id   AF-A0A8S1CVT4-F1
#
_cell.length_a   1.000
_cell.length_b   1.000
_cell.length_c   1.000
_cell.angle_alpha   90.00
_cell.angle_beta   90.00
_cell.angle_gamma   90.00
#
_symmetry.space_group_name_H-M   'P 1'
#
loop_
_entity.id
_entity.type
_entity.pdbx_description
1 polymer ?
#
loop_
_entity_poly.entity_id
_entity_poly.type
_entity_poly.pdbx_seq_one_letter_code
_entity_poly.pdbx_strand_id
1 'polypeptide(L)'
;MLSKIPDTMESIDNPSVPAYMGSKLLMPLADYSGLPLDQVNFVVGQVTALLLATLLRIYLHPRKVSPDTRLTICLLLGVVLSWFCYGRRAIHIVAMPFICYIVMILQGPKSAHKVVLVISLVYLSLIHLYHQFIERNFFSVDVTGPMMVVTQKVTSLAYSLHDGNVEDKEKLKPMQVQHSIRKLPSPLEYFSFVLQFQTILAGPLVLYNDYHDYIHGAALEKCQLAANQANSSKSRDVYVEPSPFKAVRNKVAGSILCAVLFVWLLPLFPIGRVKDSEFLTTKGVPAQILYLIVATSLVRLKYYHAWLLADAISNASGLGLRVPSNPKEQPSWDLISNIDVVGFETGTSLRDSVSAWNKGTSTWLRLLVYERSTKMRTLQTYILSAVWHGFHPGYYLTFLSGALFTVAARSARRCLRHHFTASVHYKQMYDWTTFLATRVLMGYVTFPFVLLELRPCIRIYSHMYWWYHLLAAAAMVILPVLMPPEPSGVKKGKAARSHEEFKLAAGLEDQDGDLILVPPPNLSPSARRRHLLRDVVLADSGKMLKLNSTALVTE
;
A
#
# COMPACT_ATOMS: atom_id res chain seq x y z
N MET A 1 -1.70 17.46 36.18
CA MET A 1 -2.69 17.72 35.11
C MET A 1 -2.73 16.59 34.05
N LEU A 2 -2.30 15.37 34.40
CA LEU A 2 -2.33 14.16 33.55
C LEU A 2 -3.23 13.05 34.14
N SER A 3 -4.12 13.38 35.08
CA SER A 3 -4.89 12.39 35.86
C SER A 3 -6.34 12.20 35.41
N LYS A 4 -6.70 12.60 34.18
CA LYS A 4 -8.06 12.37 33.63
C LYS A 4 -8.00 12.15 32.12
N ILE A 5 -7.47 11.00 31.70
CA ILE A 5 -7.99 10.36 30.50
C ILE A 5 -9.37 9.82 30.93
N PRO A 6 -10.49 10.24 30.32
CA PRO A 6 -11.80 9.77 30.74
C PRO A 6 -11.91 8.27 30.52
N ASP A 7 -12.41 7.54 31.52
CA ASP A 7 -12.86 6.14 31.49
C ASP A 7 -14.02 5.95 30.49
N THR A 8 -13.77 6.22 29.22
CA THR A 8 -14.62 5.84 28.08
C THR A 8 -14.17 4.52 27.47
N MET A 9 -13.20 3.86 28.09
CA MET A 9 -12.95 2.44 27.95
C MET A 9 -13.55 1.77 29.19
N GLU A 10 -14.83 1.39 29.13
CA GLU A 10 -15.34 0.39 30.07
C GLU A 10 -14.52 -0.89 29.87
N SER A 11 -13.45 -1.04 30.65
CA SER A 11 -12.93 -2.35 31.00
C SER A 11 -14.01 -3.00 31.86
N ILE A 12 -14.94 -3.70 31.21
CA ILE A 12 -15.65 -4.76 31.90
C ILE A 12 -14.55 -5.76 32.27
N ASP A 13 -14.09 -5.68 33.51
CA ASP A 13 -13.31 -6.75 34.17
C ASP A 13 -14.22 -7.97 34.26
N ASN A 14 -14.40 -8.62 33.13
CA ASN A 14 -15.00 -9.92 33.03
C ASN A 14 -13.86 -10.92 33.24
N PRO A 15 -13.85 -11.72 34.33
CA PRO A 15 -12.78 -12.67 34.62
C PRO A 15 -12.60 -13.77 33.55
N SER A 16 -13.39 -13.76 32.48
CA SER A 16 -13.29 -14.65 31.33
C SER A 16 -12.53 -14.07 30.11
N VAL A 17 -12.06 -12.81 30.14
CA VAL A 17 -11.25 -12.25 29.03
C VAL A 17 -9.78 -12.65 29.23
N PRO A 18 -9.15 -13.34 28.27
CA PRO A 18 -7.74 -13.70 28.41
C PRO A 18 -6.89 -12.45 28.57
N ALA A 19 -6.20 -12.33 29.71
CA ALA A 19 -5.23 -11.27 29.97
C ALA A 19 -4.23 -11.16 28.80
N TYR A 20 -3.80 -9.94 28.48
CA TYR A 20 -2.77 -9.71 27.46
C TYR A 20 -1.59 -10.68 27.63
N MET A 21 -1.30 -11.42 26.56
CA MET A 21 -0.41 -12.60 26.59
C MET A 21 1.04 -12.27 26.23
N GLY A 22 1.33 -11.03 25.83
CA GLY A 22 2.68 -10.57 25.54
C GLY A 22 3.51 -10.34 26.80
N SER A 23 4.67 -9.70 26.63
CA SER A 23 5.58 -9.42 27.75
C SER A 23 4.92 -8.52 28.80
N LYS A 24 5.01 -8.91 30.07
CA LYS A 24 4.59 -8.07 31.21
C LYS A 24 5.74 -7.23 31.79
N LEU A 25 6.92 -7.30 31.19
CA LEU A 25 8.13 -6.60 31.66
C LEU A 25 7.92 -5.08 31.78
N LEU A 26 7.12 -4.50 30.88
CA LEU A 26 6.88 -3.07 30.81
C LEU A 26 5.61 -2.62 31.54
N MET A 27 5.02 -3.46 32.41
CA MET A 27 3.85 -3.07 33.22
C MET A 27 4.09 -1.76 34.01
N PRO A 28 5.24 -1.57 34.69
CA PRO A 28 5.48 -0.32 35.43
C PRO A 28 5.46 0.93 34.52
N LEU A 29 5.91 0.79 33.26
CA LEU A 29 5.89 1.88 32.29
C LEU A 29 4.47 2.13 31.75
N ALA A 30 3.69 1.07 31.55
CA ALA A 30 2.29 1.16 31.18
C ALA A 30 1.49 1.89 32.27
N ASP A 31 1.64 1.47 33.52
CA ASP A 31 0.99 2.09 34.68
C ASP A 31 1.39 3.58 34.83
N TYR A 32 2.67 3.90 34.63
CA TYR A 32 3.16 5.28 34.69
C TYR A 32 2.62 6.17 33.55
N SER A 33 2.54 5.64 32.33
CA SER A 33 2.10 6.40 31.16
C SER A 33 0.59 6.48 31.00
N GLY A 34 -0.17 5.60 31.66
CA GLY A 34 -1.62 5.45 31.48
C GLY A 34 -1.99 4.83 30.13
N LEU A 35 -1.03 4.25 29.40
CA LEU A 35 -1.28 3.58 28.12
C LEU A 35 -1.44 2.06 28.31
N PRO A 36 -2.31 1.40 27.52
CA PRO A 36 -2.42 -0.06 27.52
C PRO A 36 -1.08 -0.75 27.26
N LEU A 37 -0.78 -1.82 28.00
CA LEU A 37 0.51 -2.52 27.95
C LEU A 37 0.85 -3.05 26.54
N ASP A 38 -0.14 -3.49 25.78
CA ASP A 38 0.02 -3.93 24.38
C ASP A 38 0.51 -2.80 23.47
N GLN A 39 0.00 -1.58 23.67
CA GLN A 39 0.45 -0.40 22.93
C GLN A 39 1.87 0.02 23.34
N VAL A 40 2.18 -0.03 24.64
CA VAL A 40 3.54 0.24 25.16
C VAL A 40 4.53 -0.75 24.58
N ASN A 41 4.22 -2.05 24.61
CA ASN A 41 5.08 -3.08 24.03
C ASN A 41 5.26 -2.90 22.53
N PHE A 42 4.20 -2.55 21.80
CA PHE A 42 4.31 -2.29 20.37
C PHE A 42 5.24 -1.11 20.05
N VAL A 43 5.09 0.02 20.77
CA VAL A 43 5.93 1.21 20.56
C VAL A 43 7.38 0.92 20.95
N VAL A 44 7.62 0.29 22.11
CA VAL A 44 8.97 -0.09 22.52
C VAL A 44 9.58 -1.09 21.56
N GLY A 45 8.80 -2.08 21.09
CA GLY A 45 9.24 -3.04 20.06
C GLY A 45 9.69 -2.36 18.77
N GLN A 46 8.96 -1.34 18.29
CA GLN A 46 9.38 -0.57 17.12
C GLN A 46 10.63 0.30 17.39
N VAL A 47 10.74 0.93 18.55
CA VAL A 47 11.95 1.70 18.91
C VAL A 47 13.16 0.79 19.01
N THR A 48 13.03 -0.38 19.64
CA THR A 48 14.07 -1.41 19.68
C THR A 48 14.43 -1.88 18.27
N ALA A 49 13.44 -2.14 17.40
CA ALA A 49 13.68 -2.50 16.01
C ALA A 49 14.43 -1.41 15.23
N LEU A 50 14.19 -0.12 15.50
CA LEU A 50 14.92 0.98 14.88
C LEU A 50 16.40 0.97 15.29
N LEU A 51 16.69 0.76 16.57
CA LEU A 51 18.07 0.62 17.07
C LEU A 51 18.76 -0.59 16.45
N LEU A 52 18.09 -1.75 16.44
CA LEU A 52 18.59 -2.98 15.84
C LEU A 52 18.84 -2.84 14.33
N ALA A 53 17.98 -2.10 13.62
CA ALA A 53 18.15 -1.81 12.20
C ALA A 53 19.44 -1.02 11.93
N THR A 54 19.74 0.00 12.73
CA THR A 54 20.99 0.76 12.64
C THR A 54 22.20 -0.13 12.94
N LEU A 55 22.14 -0.96 13.99
CA LEU A 55 23.21 -1.90 14.34
C LEU A 55 23.46 -2.91 13.22
N LEU A 56 22.39 -3.48 12.64
CA LEU A 56 22.47 -4.41 11.52
C LEU A 56 23.17 -3.77 10.31
N ARG A 57 22.85 -2.52 9.99
CA ARG A 57 23.51 -1.82 8.87
C ARG A 57 25.00 -1.60 9.11
N ILE A 58 25.40 -1.24 10.33
CA ILE A 58 26.79 -0.92 10.66
C ILE A 58 27.66 -2.17 10.76
N TYR A 59 27.20 -3.17 11.53
CA TYR A 59 27.99 -4.34 11.90
C TYR A 59 27.77 -5.53 10.97
N LEU A 60 26.56 -5.71 10.45
CA LEU A 60 26.19 -6.83 9.58
C LEU A 60 26.01 -6.39 8.12
N HIS A 61 26.77 -5.39 7.68
CA HIS A 61 26.72 -4.89 6.29
C HIS A 61 26.93 -6.02 5.26
N PRO A 62 26.23 -6.06 4.10
CA PRO A 62 26.38 -7.12 3.09
C PRO A 62 27.83 -7.38 2.62
N ARG A 63 28.69 -6.35 2.69
CA ARG A 63 30.13 -6.47 2.36
C ARG A 63 30.99 -7.09 3.47
N LYS A 64 30.48 -7.18 4.70
CA LYS A 64 31.22 -7.64 5.89
C LYS A 64 30.84 -9.05 6.32
N VAL A 65 29.62 -9.47 6.03
CA VAL A 65 29.06 -10.74 6.51
C VAL A 65 28.31 -11.48 5.41
N SER A 66 28.20 -12.79 5.56
CA SER A 66 27.48 -13.63 4.60
C SER A 66 25.96 -13.31 4.56
N PRO A 67 25.29 -13.58 3.43
CA PRO A 67 23.83 -13.55 3.34
C PRO A 67 23.14 -14.41 4.42
N ASP A 68 23.63 -15.62 4.68
CA ASP A 68 23.04 -16.54 5.66
C ASP A 68 23.08 -15.99 7.08
N THR A 69 24.16 -15.29 7.46
CA THR A 69 24.25 -14.59 8.73
C THR A 69 23.19 -13.49 8.82
N ARG A 70 23.03 -12.69 7.77
CA ARG A 70 22.03 -11.60 7.72
C ARG A 70 20.60 -12.16 7.82
N LEU A 71 20.30 -13.22 7.06
CA LEU A 71 19.00 -13.91 7.10
C LEU A 71 18.71 -14.45 8.50
N THR A 72 19.65 -15.18 9.08
CA THR A 72 19.48 -15.77 10.41
C THR A 72 19.20 -14.71 11.47
N ILE A 73 19.96 -13.60 11.48
CA ILE A 73 19.74 -12.52 12.44
C ILE A 73 18.40 -11.80 12.19
N CYS A 74 18.04 -11.53 10.93
CA CYS A 74 16.75 -10.89 10.62
C CYS A 74 15.57 -11.74 11.11
N LEU A 75 15.64 -13.06 10.89
CA LEU A 75 14.66 -14.03 11.34
C LEU A 75 14.56 -14.09 12.87
N LEU A 76 15.69 -14.29 13.55
CA LEU A 76 15.72 -14.42 15.02
C LEU A 76 15.16 -13.18 15.71
N LEU A 77 15.59 -11.99 15.29
CA LEU A 77 15.09 -10.73 15.84
C LEU A 77 13.58 -10.57 15.61
N GLY A 78 13.09 -11.00 14.45
CA GLY A 78 11.68 -10.91 14.12
C GLY A 78 10.79 -11.84 14.96
N VAL A 79 11.26 -13.07 15.19
CA VAL A 79 10.61 -14.03 16.10
C VAL A 79 10.62 -13.51 17.53
N VAL A 80 11.77 -13.00 18.01
CA VAL A 80 11.90 -12.45 19.38
C VAL A 80 10.97 -11.25 19.59
N LEU A 81 10.94 -10.30 18.66
CA LEU A 81 10.05 -9.13 18.78
C LEU A 81 8.58 -9.52 18.68
N SER A 82 8.24 -10.49 17.83
CA SER A 82 6.88 -11.02 17.76
C SER A 82 6.46 -11.70 19.07
N TRP A 83 7.34 -12.51 19.66
CA TRP A 83 7.07 -13.13 20.95
C TRP A 83 6.97 -12.10 22.09
N PHE A 84 7.82 -11.08 22.08
CA PHE A 84 7.75 -9.97 23.03
C PHE A 84 6.40 -9.25 22.98
N CYS A 85 5.92 -8.89 21.78
CA CYS A 85 4.67 -8.15 21.60
C CYS A 85 3.40 -8.99 21.75
N TYR A 86 3.43 -10.29 21.40
CA TYR A 86 2.19 -11.10 21.28
C TYR A 86 2.21 -12.40 22.09
N GLY A 87 3.35 -12.74 22.70
CA GLY A 87 3.56 -13.94 23.50
C GLY A 87 3.15 -15.21 22.77
N ARG A 88 2.37 -16.07 23.44
CA ARG A 88 1.93 -17.36 22.88
C ARG A 88 1.17 -17.21 21.56
N ARG A 89 0.51 -16.07 21.30
CA ARG A 89 -0.20 -15.85 20.04
C ARG A 89 0.74 -15.73 18.84
N ALA A 90 2.01 -15.37 19.06
CA ALA A 90 3.02 -15.33 18.02
C ALA A 90 3.23 -16.68 17.30
N ILE A 91 2.79 -17.80 17.90
CA ILE A 91 2.74 -19.11 17.24
C ILE A 91 1.96 -19.03 15.92
N HIS A 92 0.87 -18.27 15.84
CA HIS A 92 0.10 -18.11 14.59
C HIS A 92 0.88 -17.38 13.50
N ILE A 93 1.74 -16.42 13.87
CA ILE A 93 2.62 -15.67 12.95
C ILE A 93 3.62 -16.63 12.28
N VAL A 94 4.05 -17.69 12.98
CA VAL A 94 5.01 -18.69 12.48
C VAL A 94 4.31 -19.88 11.81
N ALA A 95 3.19 -20.34 12.36
CA ALA A 95 2.48 -21.53 11.89
C ALA A 95 1.86 -21.32 10.50
N MET A 96 1.22 -20.18 10.25
CA MET A 96 0.63 -19.88 8.95
C MET A 96 1.65 -19.91 7.80
N PRO A 97 2.80 -19.21 7.85
CA PRO A 97 3.78 -19.28 6.80
C PRO A 97 4.47 -20.64 6.72
N PHE A 98 4.61 -21.38 7.83
CA PHE A 98 5.09 -22.76 7.78
C PHE A 98 4.17 -23.64 6.92
N ILE A 99 2.85 -23.61 7.17
CA ILE A 99 1.86 -24.35 6.37
C ILE A 99 1.94 -23.93 4.89
N CYS A 100 2.02 -22.62 4.62
CA CYS A 100 2.12 -22.11 3.25
C CYS A 100 3.38 -22.60 2.52
N TYR A 101 4.52 -22.70 3.23
CA TYR A 101 5.76 -23.20 2.64
C TYR A 101 5.65 -24.67 2.25
N ILE A 102 5.08 -25.50 3.13
CA ILE A 102 4.80 -26.90 2.83
C ILE A 102 3.89 -27.03 1.60
N VAL A 103 2.85 -26.21 1.50
CA VAL A 103 1.99 -26.18 0.30
C VAL A 103 2.76 -25.82 -0.96
N MET A 104 3.67 -24.83 -0.91
CA MET A 104 4.50 -24.46 -2.06
C MET A 104 5.44 -25.60 -2.50
N ILE A 105 5.93 -26.41 -1.56
CA ILE A 105 6.75 -27.60 -1.87
C ILE A 105 5.89 -28.70 -2.53
N LEU A 106 4.69 -28.96 -2.00
CA LEU A 106 3.89 -30.12 -2.40
C LEU A 106 3.03 -29.91 -3.65
N GLN A 107 2.49 -28.70 -3.89
CA GLN A 107 1.44 -28.48 -4.91
C GLN A 107 1.95 -27.98 -6.28
N GLY A 108 3.26 -27.71 -6.42
CA GLY A 108 3.86 -27.15 -7.63
C GLY A 108 3.35 -25.74 -7.99
N PRO A 109 4.05 -24.99 -8.87
CA PRO A 109 3.75 -23.58 -9.11
C PRO A 109 2.38 -23.34 -9.77
N LYS A 110 1.86 -24.31 -10.54
CA LYS A 110 0.56 -24.23 -11.24
C LYS A 110 -0.63 -24.04 -10.29
N SER A 111 -0.61 -24.66 -9.12
CA SER A 111 -1.75 -24.64 -8.18
C SER A 111 -1.42 -23.98 -6.85
N ALA A 112 -0.15 -23.99 -6.43
CA ALA A 112 0.26 -23.50 -5.10
C ALA A 112 -0.23 -22.07 -4.80
N HIS A 113 -0.19 -21.16 -5.77
CA HIS A 113 -0.63 -19.77 -5.55
C HIS A 113 -2.09 -19.61 -5.10
N LYS A 114 -3.01 -20.41 -5.68
CA LYS A 114 -4.43 -20.40 -5.29
C LYS A 114 -4.61 -21.04 -3.92
N VAL A 115 -3.96 -22.17 -3.69
CA VAL A 115 -4.07 -22.91 -2.43
C VAL A 115 -3.49 -22.10 -1.26
N VAL A 116 -2.32 -21.48 -1.45
CA VAL A 116 -1.71 -20.58 -0.45
C VAL A 116 -2.61 -19.38 -0.16
N LEU A 117 -3.24 -18.78 -1.18
CA LEU A 117 -4.20 -17.69 -0.98
C LEU A 117 -5.38 -18.13 -0.13
N VAL A 118 -6.01 -19.26 -0.46
CA VAL A 118 -7.16 -19.79 0.29
C VAL A 118 -6.76 -20.13 1.73
N ILE A 119 -5.68 -20.88 1.94
CA ILE A 119 -5.23 -21.27 3.28
C ILE A 119 -4.89 -20.03 4.12
N SER A 120 -4.16 -19.06 3.56
CA SER A 120 -3.76 -17.86 4.31
C SER A 120 -4.99 -17.04 4.70
N LEU A 121 -5.94 -16.83 3.78
CA LEU A 121 -7.17 -16.09 4.08
C LEU A 121 -8.06 -16.82 5.06
N VAL A 122 -8.24 -18.13 4.94
CA VAL A 122 -9.04 -18.93 5.89
C VAL A 122 -8.38 -18.89 7.28
N TYR A 123 -7.08 -19.10 7.37
CA TYR A 123 -6.37 -19.05 8.65
C TYR A 123 -6.50 -17.67 9.30
N LEU A 124 -6.20 -16.61 8.55
CA LEU A 124 -6.37 -15.23 9.03
C LEU A 124 -7.81 -14.95 9.45
N SER A 125 -8.79 -15.45 8.68
CA SER A 125 -10.22 -15.29 8.99
C SER A 125 -10.61 -15.96 10.30
N LEU A 126 -10.11 -17.16 10.57
CA LEU A 126 -10.36 -17.85 11.84
C LEU A 126 -9.81 -17.07 13.03
N ILE A 127 -8.63 -16.46 12.90
CA ILE A 127 -8.06 -15.63 13.97
C ILE A 127 -8.85 -14.33 14.14
N HIS A 128 -9.28 -13.68 13.05
CA HIS A 128 -10.17 -12.51 13.10
C HIS A 128 -11.49 -12.84 13.81
N LEU A 129 -12.13 -13.95 13.44
CA LEU A 129 -13.38 -14.40 14.05
C LEU A 129 -13.20 -14.74 15.52
N TYR A 130 -12.10 -15.42 15.88
CA TYR A 130 -11.75 -15.71 17.27
C TYR A 130 -11.62 -14.41 18.07
N HIS A 131 -10.85 -13.44 17.58
CA HIS A 131 -10.69 -12.15 18.25
C HIS A 131 -12.01 -11.39 18.38
N GLN A 132 -12.81 -11.34 17.31
CA GLN A 132 -14.08 -10.62 17.26
C GLN A 132 -15.14 -11.21 18.20
N PHE A 133 -15.29 -12.53 18.27
CA PHE A 133 -16.38 -13.17 19.03
C PHE A 133 -16.00 -13.56 20.46
N ILE A 134 -14.73 -13.92 20.70
CA ILE A 134 -14.28 -14.45 21.98
C ILE A 134 -13.58 -13.36 22.80
N GLU A 135 -12.64 -12.62 22.20
CA GLU A 135 -11.82 -11.65 22.96
C GLU A 135 -12.51 -10.30 23.12
N ARG A 136 -13.37 -9.89 22.18
CA ARG A 136 -14.19 -8.66 22.22
C ARG A 136 -13.38 -7.37 22.47
N ASN A 137 -12.07 -7.38 22.21
CA ASN A 137 -11.15 -6.27 22.47
C ASN A 137 -10.92 -5.43 21.22
N PHE A 138 -11.85 -4.53 20.90
CA PHE A 138 -11.86 -3.73 19.66
C PHE A 138 -10.68 -2.76 19.47
N PHE A 139 -9.88 -2.50 20.52
CA PHE A 139 -8.86 -1.45 20.51
C PHE A 139 -7.44 -1.94 20.87
N SER A 140 -7.24 -3.25 21.02
CA SER A 140 -5.92 -3.82 21.33
C SER A 140 -5.04 -3.95 20.08
N VAL A 141 -3.73 -3.79 20.24
CA VAL A 141 -2.73 -4.20 19.25
C VAL A 141 -2.57 -5.71 19.33
N ASP A 142 -3.30 -6.42 18.48
CA ASP A 142 -3.34 -7.88 18.50
C ASP A 142 -2.49 -8.52 17.37
N VAL A 143 -2.47 -9.86 17.37
CA VAL A 143 -1.63 -10.67 16.49
C VAL A 143 -2.06 -10.62 15.01
N THR A 144 -3.30 -10.23 14.73
CA THR A 144 -3.84 -10.13 13.36
C THR A 144 -3.07 -9.14 12.51
N GLY A 145 -2.55 -8.04 13.08
CA GLY A 145 -1.74 -7.05 12.36
C GLY A 145 -0.52 -7.65 11.67
N PRO A 146 0.40 -8.31 12.39
CA PRO A 146 1.49 -9.08 11.80
C PRO A 146 1.02 -10.17 10.83
N MET A 147 -0.05 -10.90 11.17
CA MET A 147 -0.57 -11.97 10.30
C MET A 147 -1.10 -11.44 8.96
N MET A 148 -1.68 -10.24 8.96
CA MET A 148 -2.09 -9.53 7.77
C MET A 148 -0.89 -9.25 6.85
N VAL A 149 0.24 -8.80 7.41
CA VAL A 149 1.50 -8.59 6.65
C VAL A 149 2.07 -9.91 6.15
N VAL A 150 2.10 -10.95 6.99
CA VAL A 150 2.56 -12.30 6.61
C VAL A 150 1.72 -12.86 5.46
N THR A 151 0.40 -12.71 5.52
CA THR A 151 -0.53 -13.12 4.45
C THR A 151 -0.15 -12.47 3.12
N GLN A 152 0.17 -11.17 3.13
CA GLN A 152 0.59 -10.48 1.93
C GLN A 152 1.89 -11.06 1.37
N LYS A 153 2.89 -11.29 2.23
CA LYS A 153 4.20 -11.82 1.82
C LYS A 153 4.12 -13.22 1.22
N VAL A 154 3.46 -14.17 1.92
CA VAL A 154 3.39 -15.57 1.46
C VAL A 154 2.58 -15.70 0.18
N THR A 155 1.47 -14.96 0.05
CA THR A 155 0.64 -15.01 -1.16
C THR A 155 1.35 -14.32 -2.32
N SER A 156 2.01 -13.18 -2.10
CA SER A 156 2.79 -12.50 -3.15
C SER A 156 3.89 -13.42 -3.69
N LEU A 157 4.64 -14.09 -2.82
CA LEU A 157 5.67 -15.06 -3.23
C LEU A 157 5.06 -16.23 -4.03
N ALA A 158 3.94 -16.77 -3.59
CA ALA A 158 3.26 -17.86 -4.29
C ALA A 158 2.88 -17.47 -5.73
N TYR A 159 2.32 -16.28 -5.91
CA TYR A 159 1.97 -15.73 -7.21
C TYR A 159 3.20 -15.40 -8.07
N SER A 160 4.24 -14.85 -7.47
CA SER A 160 5.53 -14.62 -8.15
C SER A 160 6.16 -15.92 -8.68
N LEU A 161 6.07 -17.01 -7.91
CA LEU A 161 6.53 -18.34 -8.32
C LEU A 161 5.70 -18.91 -9.47
N HIS A 162 4.39 -18.71 -9.44
CA HIS A 162 3.50 -19.08 -10.55
C HIS A 162 3.88 -18.31 -11.81
N ASP A 163 4.01 -16.99 -11.73
CA ASP A 163 4.33 -16.14 -12.88
C ASP A 163 5.68 -16.48 -13.49
N GLY A 164 6.69 -16.82 -12.68
CA GLY A 164 8.03 -17.16 -13.18
C GLY A 164 8.15 -18.54 -13.84
N ASN A 165 7.23 -19.46 -13.56
CA ASN A 165 7.33 -20.87 -13.96
C ASN A 165 6.19 -21.35 -14.87
N VAL A 166 5.05 -20.65 -14.92
CA VAL A 166 3.83 -21.14 -15.60
C VAL A 166 3.36 -20.17 -16.67
N GLU A 167 3.42 -18.87 -16.43
CA GLU A 167 2.92 -17.87 -17.37
C GLU A 167 3.98 -17.50 -18.42
N ASP A 168 3.50 -17.25 -19.64
CA ASP A 168 4.35 -16.73 -20.72
C ASP A 168 4.73 -15.29 -20.42
N LYS A 169 6.00 -14.94 -20.64
CA LYS A 169 6.51 -13.59 -20.34
C LYS A 169 5.75 -12.50 -21.09
N GLU A 170 5.26 -12.78 -22.31
CA GLU A 170 4.49 -11.80 -23.09
C GLU A 170 3.09 -11.51 -22.51
N LYS A 171 2.54 -12.42 -21.69
CA LYS A 171 1.23 -12.25 -21.05
C LYS A 171 1.31 -11.51 -19.72
N LEU A 172 2.50 -11.45 -19.13
CA LEU A 172 2.73 -10.80 -17.85
C LEU A 172 2.79 -9.28 -17.98
N LYS A 173 2.18 -8.59 -17.02
CA LYS A 173 2.30 -7.14 -16.88
C LYS A 173 3.69 -6.76 -16.34
N PRO A 174 4.16 -5.52 -16.54
CA PRO A 174 5.50 -5.10 -16.14
C PRO A 174 5.87 -5.43 -14.69
N MET A 175 4.96 -5.19 -13.74
CA MET A 175 5.18 -5.47 -12.33
C MET A 175 5.27 -6.99 -12.04
N GLN A 176 4.49 -7.81 -12.75
CA GLN A 176 4.54 -9.27 -12.64
C GLN A 176 5.85 -9.82 -13.21
N VAL A 177 6.32 -9.26 -14.34
CA VAL A 177 7.63 -9.62 -14.91
C VAL A 177 8.75 -9.32 -13.91
N GLN A 178 8.77 -8.09 -13.36
CA GLN A 178 9.80 -7.63 -12.43
C GLN A 178 9.88 -8.50 -11.16
N HIS A 179 8.73 -8.94 -10.66
CA HIS A 179 8.64 -9.71 -9.42
C HIS A 179 8.43 -11.21 -9.65
N SER A 180 8.59 -11.70 -10.89
CA SER A 180 8.54 -13.13 -11.19
C SER A 180 9.72 -13.86 -10.56
N ILE A 181 9.48 -15.07 -10.06
CA ILE A 181 10.48 -15.90 -9.36
C ILE A 181 10.45 -17.30 -9.95
N ARG A 182 11.63 -17.82 -10.29
CA ARG A 182 11.75 -19.17 -10.87
C ARG A 182 12.02 -20.25 -9.83
N LYS A 183 12.87 -19.96 -8.85
CA LYS A 183 13.29 -20.93 -7.83
C LYS A 183 12.57 -20.67 -6.52
N LEU A 184 12.03 -21.72 -5.91
CA LEU A 184 11.51 -21.65 -4.53
C LEU A 184 12.66 -21.26 -3.59
N PRO A 185 12.47 -20.24 -2.72
CA PRO A 185 13.48 -19.87 -1.73
C PRO A 185 13.81 -21.04 -0.80
N SER A 186 15.06 -21.11 -0.33
CA SER A 186 15.42 -22.03 0.75
C SER A 186 14.59 -21.76 2.02
N PRO A 187 14.49 -22.71 2.97
CA PRO A 187 13.74 -22.48 4.20
C PRO A 187 14.23 -21.24 4.95
N LEU A 188 15.54 -21.02 5.02
CA LEU A 188 16.13 -19.85 5.68
C LEU A 188 15.73 -18.54 4.98
N GLU A 189 15.85 -18.46 3.65
CA GLU A 189 15.44 -17.29 2.87
C GLU A 189 13.94 -17.01 3.03
N TYR A 190 13.10 -18.05 2.95
CA TYR A 190 11.66 -17.93 3.07
C TYR A 190 11.23 -17.42 4.45
N PHE A 191 11.65 -18.10 5.53
CA PHE A 191 11.24 -17.71 6.87
C PHE A 191 11.83 -16.36 7.26
N SER A 192 13.06 -16.05 6.86
CA SER A 192 13.64 -14.72 7.07
C SER A 192 12.86 -13.64 6.31
N PHE A 193 12.53 -13.84 5.03
CA PHE A 193 11.72 -12.90 4.24
C PHE A 193 10.37 -12.61 4.92
N VAL A 194 9.69 -13.66 5.33
CA VAL A 194 8.36 -13.55 5.90
C VAL A 194 8.41 -12.89 7.29
N LEU A 195 9.31 -13.35 8.16
CA LEU A 195 9.35 -13.01 9.57
C LEU A 195 10.37 -11.93 9.94
N GLN A 196 11.05 -11.29 8.98
CA GLN A 196 12.07 -10.28 9.27
C GLN A 196 11.57 -9.14 10.18
N PHE A 197 12.38 -8.78 11.18
CA PHE A 197 12.01 -7.79 12.20
C PHE A 197 11.66 -6.40 11.66
N GLN A 198 12.23 -6.00 10.53
CA GLN A 198 12.07 -4.67 9.94
C GLN A 198 10.60 -4.33 9.67
N THR A 199 9.79 -5.35 9.35
CA THR A 199 8.43 -5.16 8.84
C THR A 199 7.37 -6.00 9.57
N ILE A 200 7.77 -6.86 10.51
CA ILE A 200 6.85 -7.86 11.10
C ILE A 200 5.74 -7.22 11.94
N LEU A 201 6.02 -6.11 12.64
CA LEU A 201 5.04 -5.49 13.55
C LEU A 201 4.00 -4.64 12.81
N ALA A 202 4.37 -3.91 11.76
CA ALA A 202 3.49 -2.91 11.14
C ALA A 202 3.59 -2.81 9.60
N GLY A 203 4.31 -3.72 8.94
CA GLY A 203 4.74 -3.55 7.55
C GLY A 203 5.92 -2.58 7.46
N PRO A 204 6.18 -1.94 6.30
CA PRO A 204 5.48 -2.09 5.03
C PRO A 204 5.65 -3.48 4.38
N LEU A 205 4.81 -3.79 3.38
CA LEU A 205 5.01 -4.98 2.55
C LEU A 205 6.30 -4.83 1.74
N VAL A 206 7.17 -5.84 1.82
CA VAL A 206 8.30 -6.01 0.89
C VAL A 206 8.05 -7.21 -0.01
N LEU A 207 8.38 -7.09 -1.30
CA LEU A 207 8.34 -8.21 -2.24
C LEU A 207 9.64 -9.00 -2.16
N TYR A 208 9.59 -10.29 -2.45
CA TYR A 208 10.72 -11.19 -2.22
C TYR A 208 11.98 -10.79 -3.00
N ASN A 209 11.86 -10.37 -4.27
CA ASN A 209 13.01 -9.93 -5.07
C ASN A 209 13.73 -8.74 -4.44
N ASP A 210 12.99 -7.78 -3.89
CA ASP A 210 13.59 -6.61 -3.24
C ASP A 210 14.29 -6.99 -1.93
N TYR A 211 13.69 -7.92 -1.17
CA TYR A 211 14.31 -8.46 0.04
C TYR A 211 15.57 -9.28 -0.26
N HIS A 212 15.54 -10.10 -1.30
CA HIS A 212 16.68 -10.86 -1.78
C HIS A 212 17.82 -9.92 -2.20
N ASP A 213 17.54 -8.92 -3.03
CA ASP A 213 18.52 -7.89 -3.44
C ASP A 213 19.12 -7.14 -2.23
N TYR A 214 18.32 -6.87 -1.21
CA TYR A 214 18.77 -6.25 0.04
C TYR A 214 19.71 -7.15 0.87
N ILE A 215 19.39 -8.43 0.99
CA ILE A 215 20.19 -9.38 1.76
C ILE A 215 21.55 -9.58 1.11
N HIS A 216 21.58 -9.73 -0.23
CA HIS A 216 22.79 -9.94 -1.01
C HIS A 216 23.56 -8.66 -1.34
N GLY A 217 23.02 -7.47 -1.03
CA GLY A 217 23.69 -6.19 -1.31
C GLY A 217 23.62 -5.75 -2.77
N ALA A 218 22.87 -6.44 -3.62
CA ALA A 218 22.76 -6.14 -5.06
C ALA A 218 22.22 -4.73 -5.33
N ALA A 219 21.32 -4.21 -4.48
CA ALA A 219 20.83 -2.84 -4.60
C ALA A 219 21.94 -1.79 -4.43
N LEU A 220 22.87 -2.02 -3.48
CA LEU A 220 24.02 -1.14 -3.24
C LEU A 220 24.99 -1.18 -4.43
N GLU A 221 25.25 -2.37 -4.97
CA GLU A 221 26.09 -2.55 -6.15
C GLU A 221 25.50 -1.83 -7.37
N LYS A 222 24.20 -1.98 -7.63
CA LYS A 222 23.50 -1.27 -8.71
C LYS A 222 23.58 0.26 -8.55
N CYS A 223 23.42 0.77 -7.33
CA CYS A 223 23.60 2.20 -7.05
C CYS A 223 25.03 2.68 -7.31
N GLN A 224 26.03 1.88 -6.95
CA GLN A 224 27.43 2.18 -7.25
C GLN A 224 27.71 2.21 -8.75
N LEU A 225 27.20 1.24 -9.50
CA LEU A 225 27.32 1.21 -10.96
C LEU A 225 26.68 2.42 -11.62
N ALA A 226 25.47 2.82 -11.17
CA ALA A 226 24.79 4.00 -11.65
C ALA A 226 25.60 5.29 -11.38
N ALA A 227 26.15 5.45 -10.18
CA ALA A 227 27.00 6.59 -9.84
C ALA A 227 28.27 6.66 -10.72
N ASN A 228 28.92 5.52 -10.95
CA ASN A 228 30.10 5.45 -11.81
C ASN A 228 29.80 5.85 -13.27
N GLN A 229 28.62 5.45 -13.79
CA GLN A 229 28.17 5.84 -15.13
C GLN A 229 27.89 7.33 -15.24
N ALA A 230 27.35 7.96 -14.20
CA ALA A 230 27.10 9.40 -14.18
C ALA A 230 28.40 10.23 -14.15
N ASN A 231 29.43 9.72 -13.48
CA ASN A 231 30.69 10.43 -13.24
C ASN A 231 31.78 10.18 -14.29
N SER A 232 31.45 9.55 -15.43
CA SER A 232 32.43 9.16 -16.47
C SER A 232 33.21 10.32 -17.13
N SER A 233 32.99 11.59 -16.74
CA SER A 233 33.72 12.76 -17.26
C SER A 233 34.46 13.62 -16.23
N LYS A 234 34.40 13.36 -14.92
CA LYS A 234 35.12 14.14 -13.90
C LYS A 234 35.48 13.28 -12.68
N SER A 235 36.79 13.12 -12.43
CA SER A 235 37.41 12.58 -11.20
C SER A 235 36.94 11.17 -10.77
N ARG A 236 37.88 10.31 -10.34
CA ARG A 236 37.55 9.03 -9.68
C ARG A 236 37.05 9.29 -8.25
N ASP A 237 35.90 9.96 -8.12
CA ASP A 237 35.31 10.18 -6.81
C ASP A 237 34.89 8.82 -6.24
N VAL A 238 35.38 8.54 -5.02
CA VAL A 238 35.07 7.32 -4.29
C VAL A 238 33.56 7.24 -4.07
N TYR A 239 32.94 6.13 -4.49
CA TYR A 239 31.51 5.92 -4.26
C TYR A 239 31.20 5.95 -2.76
N VAL A 240 30.39 6.93 -2.35
CA VAL A 240 29.88 7.05 -0.99
C VAL A 240 28.47 6.47 -0.97
N GLU A 241 28.25 5.49 -0.10
CA GLU A 241 26.93 4.90 0.09
C GLU A 241 25.92 5.97 0.54
N PRO A 242 24.71 6.02 -0.06
CA PRO A 242 23.69 6.97 0.33
C PRO A 242 23.37 6.86 1.83
N SER A 243 23.38 7.99 2.53
CA SER A 243 23.00 8.01 3.94
C SER A 243 21.48 7.97 4.09
N PRO A 244 20.91 7.11 4.98
CA PRO A 244 19.48 7.09 5.26
C PRO A 244 19.07 8.19 6.24
N PHE A 245 20.03 8.91 6.85
CA PHE A 245 19.81 9.72 8.05
C PHE A 245 18.69 10.75 7.87
N LYS A 246 18.69 11.49 6.76
CA LYS A 246 17.65 12.50 6.47
C LYS A 246 16.26 11.85 6.38
N ALA A 247 16.15 10.71 5.68
CA ALA A 247 14.89 10.01 5.52
C ALA A 247 14.38 9.43 6.84
N VAL A 248 15.27 8.80 7.62
CA VAL A 248 14.96 8.26 8.96
C VAL A 248 14.53 9.38 9.91
N ARG A 249 15.31 10.45 10.03
CA ARG A 249 15.00 11.61 10.88
C ARG A 249 13.63 12.20 10.57
N ASN A 250 13.34 12.45 9.29
CA ASN A 250 12.07 13.04 8.87
C ASN A 250 10.88 12.12 9.20
N LYS A 251 11.02 10.80 8.96
CA LYS A 251 9.98 9.81 9.28
C LYS A 251 9.76 9.65 10.78
N VAL A 252 10.83 9.59 11.58
CA VAL A 252 10.74 9.55 13.05
C VAL A 252 10.09 10.83 13.59
N ALA A 253 10.49 12.00 13.12
CA ALA A 253 9.89 13.27 13.53
C ALA A 253 8.39 13.33 13.19
N GLY A 254 8.00 12.92 11.97
CA GLY A 254 6.60 12.83 11.56
C GLY A 254 5.81 11.81 12.39
N SER A 255 6.42 10.68 12.72
CA SER A 255 5.83 9.63 13.56
C SER A 255 5.57 10.13 14.99
N ILE A 256 6.54 10.82 15.61
CA ILE A 256 6.40 11.42 16.95
C ILE A 256 5.31 12.50 16.94
N LEU A 257 5.31 13.38 15.93
CA LEU A 257 4.27 14.41 15.79
C LEU A 257 2.88 13.78 15.72
N CYS A 258 2.70 12.73 14.92
CA CYS A 258 1.42 12.02 14.82
C CYS A 258 1.00 11.40 16.16
N ALA A 259 1.92 10.78 16.90
CA ALA A 259 1.63 10.21 18.22
C ALA A 259 1.20 11.27 19.24
N VAL A 260 1.93 12.39 19.31
CA VAL A 260 1.59 13.50 20.22
C VAL A 260 0.21 14.06 19.90
N LEU A 261 -0.04 14.36 18.62
CA LEU A 261 -1.35 14.87 18.18
C LEU A 261 -2.47 13.86 18.44
N PHE A 262 -2.22 12.56 18.25
CA PHE A 262 -3.18 11.50 18.54
C PHE A 262 -3.57 11.49 20.02
N VAL A 263 -2.58 11.43 20.93
CA VAL A 263 -2.83 11.38 22.38
C VAL A 263 -3.52 12.64 22.89
N TRP A 264 -3.13 13.81 22.38
CA TRP A 264 -3.68 15.09 22.85
C TRP A 264 -5.05 15.44 22.26
N LEU A 265 -5.27 15.18 20.98
CA LEU A 265 -6.47 15.68 20.27
C LEU A 265 -7.58 14.64 20.17
N LEU A 266 -7.28 13.34 20.12
CA LEU A 266 -8.32 12.31 19.98
C LEU A 266 -9.37 12.37 21.11
N PRO A 267 -9.01 12.55 22.40
CA PRO A 267 -10.00 12.64 23.48
C PRO A 267 -10.98 13.82 23.33
N LEU A 268 -10.62 14.86 22.57
CA LEU A 268 -11.49 16.01 22.30
C LEU A 268 -12.57 15.70 21.24
N PHE A 269 -12.32 14.72 20.39
CA PHE A 269 -13.21 14.32 19.28
C PHE A 269 -13.44 12.80 19.27
N PRO A 270 -14.03 12.24 20.34
CA PRO A 270 -14.28 10.81 20.42
C PRO A 270 -15.26 10.40 19.33
N ILE A 271 -14.86 9.45 18.48
CA ILE A 271 -15.71 8.97 17.39
C ILE A 271 -17.06 8.41 17.90
N GLY A 272 -17.13 7.94 19.14
CA GLY A 272 -18.37 7.48 19.77
C GLY A 272 -19.49 8.53 19.76
N ARG A 273 -19.15 9.84 19.77
CA ARG A 273 -20.13 10.94 19.80
C ARG A 273 -21.12 10.91 18.62
N VAL A 274 -20.71 10.37 17.48
CA VAL A 274 -21.60 10.28 16.31
C VAL A 274 -22.72 9.24 16.48
N LYS A 275 -22.68 8.43 17.55
CA LYS A 275 -23.74 7.50 17.92
C LYS A 275 -24.84 8.16 18.77
N ASP A 276 -24.54 9.31 19.39
CA ASP A 276 -25.44 9.95 20.34
C ASP A 276 -26.69 10.50 19.64
N SER A 277 -27.87 10.14 20.15
CA SER A 277 -29.14 10.60 19.58
C SER A 277 -29.24 12.12 19.54
N GLU A 278 -28.83 12.79 20.63
CA GLU A 278 -28.82 14.25 20.72
C GLU A 278 -27.93 14.89 19.66
N PHE A 279 -26.74 14.32 19.41
CA PHE A 279 -25.84 14.82 18.38
C PHE A 279 -26.48 14.71 16.99
N LEU A 280 -27.10 13.56 16.68
CA LEU A 280 -27.72 13.30 15.38
C LEU A 280 -28.98 14.12 15.12
N THR A 281 -29.75 14.49 16.15
CA THR A 281 -30.98 15.28 16.01
C THR A 281 -30.71 16.78 16.04
N THR A 282 -29.77 17.24 16.85
CA THR A 282 -29.54 18.67 17.10
C THR A 282 -28.56 19.28 16.09
N LYS A 283 -27.62 18.50 15.55
CA LYS A 283 -26.63 19.00 14.58
C LYS A 283 -27.09 18.73 13.16
N GLY A 284 -27.04 19.76 12.30
CA GLY A 284 -27.28 19.60 10.87
C GLY A 284 -26.19 18.78 10.17
N VAL A 285 -26.51 18.24 8.98
CA VAL A 285 -25.62 17.38 8.20
C VAL A 285 -24.21 17.96 7.98
N PRO A 286 -24.01 19.26 7.65
CA PRO A 286 -22.67 19.83 7.51
C PRO A 286 -21.83 19.75 8.78
N ALA A 287 -22.42 20.00 9.95
CA ALA A 287 -21.73 19.91 11.24
C ALA A 287 -21.38 18.46 11.59
N GLN A 288 -22.27 17.50 11.27
CA GLN A 288 -21.99 16.07 11.45
C GLN A 288 -20.83 15.62 10.55
N ILE A 289 -20.81 16.03 9.27
CA ILE A 289 -19.71 15.73 8.34
C ILE A 289 -18.40 16.33 8.82
N LEU A 290 -18.39 17.60 9.24
CA LEU A 290 -17.18 18.25 9.74
C LEU A 290 -16.61 17.48 10.94
N TYR A 291 -17.49 17.06 11.87
CA TYR A 291 -17.09 16.23 13.00
C TYR A 291 -16.50 14.90 12.56
N LEU A 292 -17.14 14.20 11.60
CA LEU A 292 -16.63 12.95 11.04
C LEU A 292 -15.26 13.14 10.38
N ILE A 293 -15.04 14.22 9.63
CA ILE A 293 -13.75 14.53 9.02
C ILE A 293 -12.68 14.69 10.11
N VAL A 294 -12.95 15.47 11.16
CA VAL A 294 -12.00 15.69 12.25
C VAL A 294 -11.72 14.39 13.00
N ALA A 295 -12.76 13.72 13.48
CA ALA A 295 -12.65 12.50 14.29
C ALA A 295 -11.93 11.37 13.53
N THR A 296 -12.30 11.10 12.27
CA THR A 296 -11.62 10.09 11.45
C THR A 296 -10.18 10.48 11.13
N SER A 297 -9.88 11.78 10.96
CA SER A 297 -8.51 12.25 10.73
C SER A 297 -7.62 12.05 11.95
N LEU A 298 -8.14 12.33 13.14
CA LEU A 298 -7.42 12.10 14.38
C LEU A 298 -7.18 10.61 14.62
N VAL A 299 -8.17 9.75 14.36
CA VAL A 299 -7.98 8.29 14.44
C VAL A 299 -6.89 7.80 13.47
N ARG A 300 -6.76 8.41 12.28
CA ARG A 300 -5.72 8.00 11.32
C ARG A 300 -4.29 8.22 11.79
N LEU A 301 -4.07 9.19 12.69
CA LEU A 301 -2.73 9.54 13.19
C LEU A 301 -1.98 8.34 13.81
N LYS A 302 -2.69 7.38 14.44
CA LYS A 302 -2.06 6.16 14.97
C LYS A 302 -1.44 5.28 13.88
N TYR A 303 -2.09 5.22 12.71
CA TYR A 303 -1.55 4.47 11.57
C TYR A 303 -0.37 5.22 10.94
N TYR A 304 -0.43 6.54 10.85
CA TYR A 304 0.73 7.34 10.39
C TYR A 304 1.92 7.16 11.33
N HIS A 305 1.70 7.21 12.64
CA HIS A 305 2.74 6.93 13.62
C HIS A 305 3.41 5.57 13.37
N ALA A 306 2.60 4.50 13.35
CA ALA A 306 3.08 3.13 13.21
C ALA A 306 3.79 2.88 11.86
N TRP A 307 3.25 3.38 10.76
CA TRP A 307 3.81 3.16 9.43
C TRP A 307 5.03 4.03 9.14
N LEU A 308 5.05 5.30 9.58
CA LEU A 308 6.25 6.14 9.44
C LEU A 308 7.41 5.58 10.23
N LEU A 309 7.16 5.05 11.44
CA LEU A 309 8.21 4.44 12.25
C LEU A 309 8.73 3.14 11.60
N ALA A 310 7.85 2.30 11.07
CA ALA A 310 8.23 1.08 10.37
C ALA A 310 8.99 1.34 9.05
N ASP A 311 8.58 2.37 8.31
CA ASP A 311 9.33 2.88 7.16
C ASP A 311 10.72 3.40 7.58
N ALA A 312 10.85 4.03 8.76
CA ALA A 312 12.13 4.49 9.29
C ALA A 312 13.04 3.31 9.67
N ILE A 313 12.50 2.25 10.28
CA ILE A 313 13.22 1.00 10.59
C ILE A 313 13.77 0.38 9.31
N SER A 314 12.92 0.26 8.28
CA SER A 314 13.32 -0.27 6.97
C SER A 314 14.45 0.56 6.35
N ASN A 315 14.35 1.90 6.39
CA ASN A 315 15.40 2.79 5.89
C ASN A 315 16.71 2.71 6.70
N ALA A 316 16.61 2.67 8.04
CA ALA A 316 17.76 2.56 8.93
C ALA A 316 18.55 1.27 8.67
N SER A 317 17.86 0.18 8.36
CA SER A 317 18.48 -1.12 8.03
C SER A 317 19.11 -1.17 6.62
N GLY A 318 18.80 -0.20 5.75
CA GLY A 318 19.19 -0.19 4.33
C GLY A 318 18.14 -0.76 3.37
N LEU A 319 17.11 -1.45 3.88
CA LEU A 319 16.09 -2.13 3.08
C LEU A 319 15.24 -1.20 2.21
N GLY A 320 15.06 0.07 2.60
CA GLY A 320 14.27 1.05 1.84
C GLY A 320 15.00 1.77 0.70
N LEU A 321 16.22 1.37 0.34
CA LEU A 321 17.01 2.02 -0.71
C LEU A 321 16.47 1.68 -2.10
N ARG A 322 16.08 2.70 -2.86
CA ARG A 322 15.67 2.56 -4.27
C ARG A 322 16.85 2.82 -5.19
N VAL A 323 17.07 1.89 -6.13
CA VAL A 323 18.03 2.07 -7.22
C VAL A 323 17.47 3.10 -8.21
N PRO A 324 18.23 4.16 -8.55
CA PRO A 324 17.76 5.17 -9.49
C PRO A 324 17.57 4.57 -10.89
N SER A 325 16.49 4.97 -11.54
CA SER A 325 16.15 4.55 -12.90
C SER A 325 17.05 5.19 -13.95
N ASN A 326 17.48 6.42 -13.68
CA ASN A 326 18.43 7.17 -14.48
C ASN A 326 19.72 7.34 -13.67
N PRO A 327 20.91 7.00 -14.21
CA PRO A 327 22.18 7.18 -13.52
C PRO A 327 22.41 8.61 -12.99
N LYS A 328 21.80 9.62 -13.59
CA LYS A 328 21.90 11.03 -13.16
C LYS A 328 21.04 11.38 -11.94
N GLU A 329 20.10 10.52 -11.55
CA GLU A 329 19.23 10.72 -10.40
C GLU A 329 19.90 10.22 -9.12
N GLN A 330 19.66 10.92 -8.01
CA GLN A 330 20.14 10.47 -6.71
C GLN A 330 19.31 9.30 -6.21
N PRO A 331 19.92 8.30 -5.54
CA PRO A 331 19.18 7.23 -4.87
C PRO A 331 18.19 7.79 -3.84
N SER A 332 17.00 7.20 -3.77
CA SER A 332 15.94 7.59 -2.85
C SER A 332 15.69 6.51 -1.79
N TRP A 333 15.02 6.90 -0.70
CA TRP A 333 14.74 6.06 0.47
C TRP A 333 13.24 5.72 0.58
N ASP A 334 12.65 5.45 -0.58
CA ASP A 334 11.22 5.21 -0.78
C ASP A 334 10.96 3.91 -1.56
N LEU A 335 11.92 2.98 -1.64
CA LEU A 335 11.70 1.66 -2.27
C LEU A 335 10.47 1.00 -1.65
N ILE A 336 10.44 1.02 -0.32
CA ILE A 336 9.34 0.51 0.48
C ILE A 336 8.86 1.65 1.37
N SER A 337 7.59 2.02 1.21
CA SER A 337 6.94 3.01 2.04
C SER A 337 5.46 2.73 2.08
N ASN A 338 4.88 2.65 3.29
CA ASN A 338 3.46 2.35 3.43
C ASN A 338 2.56 3.58 3.30
N ILE A 339 3.06 4.78 3.55
CA ILE A 339 2.22 5.99 3.61
C ILE A 339 2.94 7.22 3.07
N ASP A 340 2.23 7.99 2.24
CA ASP A 340 2.54 9.39 1.98
C ASP A 340 1.47 10.27 2.64
N VAL A 341 1.81 10.81 3.82
CA VAL A 341 0.87 11.58 4.64
C VAL A 341 0.39 12.82 3.92
N VAL A 342 1.30 13.55 3.25
CA VAL A 342 0.94 14.79 2.56
C VAL A 342 0.07 14.46 1.36
N GLY A 343 0.51 13.54 0.50
CA GLY A 343 -0.26 13.12 -0.68
C GLY A 343 -1.63 12.55 -0.33
N PHE A 344 -1.75 11.87 0.81
CA PHE A 344 -3.03 11.38 1.30
C PHE A 344 -3.95 12.53 1.74
N GLU A 345 -3.45 13.42 2.58
CA GLU A 345 -4.27 14.48 3.18
C GLU A 345 -4.64 15.58 2.17
N THR A 346 -3.81 15.80 1.14
CA THR A 346 -4.02 16.81 0.07
C THR A 346 -4.57 16.25 -1.24
N GLY A 347 -4.89 14.95 -1.31
CA GLY A 347 -5.40 14.31 -2.51
C GLY A 347 -6.66 14.97 -3.07
N THR A 348 -6.67 15.25 -4.38
CA THR A 348 -7.81 15.88 -5.07
C THR A 348 -8.83 14.86 -5.60
N SER A 349 -8.55 13.56 -5.44
CA SER A 349 -9.48 12.50 -5.77
C SER A 349 -9.33 11.31 -4.84
N LEU A 350 -10.40 10.51 -4.69
CA LEU A 350 -10.36 9.27 -3.90
C LEU A 350 -9.22 8.35 -4.34
N ARG A 351 -8.97 8.28 -5.65
CA ARG A 351 -7.87 7.50 -6.23
C ARG A 351 -6.51 7.96 -5.71
N ASP A 352 -6.27 9.27 -5.71
CA ASP A 352 -4.98 9.83 -5.31
C ASP A 352 -4.76 9.59 -3.81
N SER A 353 -5.79 9.80 -2.98
CA SER A 353 -5.74 9.44 -1.55
C SER A 353 -5.50 7.94 -1.34
N VAL A 354 -6.25 7.04 -1.98
CA VAL A 354 -6.04 5.58 -1.83
C VAL A 354 -4.65 5.15 -2.31
N SER A 355 -4.10 5.78 -3.34
CA SER A 355 -2.74 5.49 -3.82
C SER A 355 -1.63 5.94 -2.87
N ALA A 356 -1.92 6.89 -1.98
CA ALA A 356 -1.01 7.37 -0.95
C ALA A 356 -1.11 6.56 0.36
N TRP A 357 -2.23 5.87 0.59
CA TRP A 357 -2.53 5.10 1.80
C TRP A 357 -2.20 3.62 1.66
N ASN A 358 -1.49 3.08 2.66
CA ASN A 358 -1.16 1.66 2.75
C ASN A 358 -0.65 1.09 1.42
N LYS A 359 0.36 1.76 0.84
CA LYS A 359 0.84 1.50 -0.52
C LYS A 359 1.25 0.05 -0.72
N GLY A 360 1.85 -0.59 0.28
CA GLY A 360 2.18 -2.01 0.25
C GLY A 360 0.96 -2.90 0.03
N THR A 361 -0.13 -2.65 0.76
CA THR A 361 -1.39 -3.37 0.58
C THR A 361 -2.00 -3.09 -0.80
N SER A 362 -1.93 -1.85 -1.27
CA SER A 362 -2.40 -1.49 -2.62
C SER A 362 -1.61 -2.24 -3.72
N THR A 363 -0.29 -2.39 -3.57
CA THR A 363 0.55 -3.19 -4.47
C THR A 363 0.18 -4.66 -4.43
N TRP A 364 -0.03 -5.23 -3.24
CA TRP A 364 -0.47 -6.63 -3.08
C TRP A 364 -1.83 -6.90 -3.75
N LEU A 365 -2.84 -6.07 -3.44
CA LEU A 365 -4.17 -6.19 -4.05
C LEU A 365 -4.13 -6.05 -5.57
N ARG A 366 -3.24 -5.20 -6.08
CA ARG A 366 -3.01 -5.02 -7.51
C ARG A 366 -2.45 -6.29 -8.15
N LEU A 367 -1.37 -6.82 -7.58
CA LEU A 367 -0.66 -8.03 -8.03
C LEU A 367 -1.55 -9.27 -8.02
N LEU A 368 -2.39 -9.43 -7.00
CA LEU A 368 -3.16 -10.65 -6.81
C LEU A 368 -4.52 -10.63 -7.50
N VAL A 369 -5.20 -9.49 -7.53
CA VAL A 369 -6.60 -9.42 -7.96
C VAL A 369 -6.80 -8.43 -9.09
N TYR A 370 -6.44 -7.16 -8.91
CA TYR A 370 -6.84 -6.11 -9.85
C TYR A 370 -6.32 -6.38 -11.26
N GLU A 371 -5.04 -6.74 -11.37
CA GLU A 371 -4.41 -6.93 -12.67
C GLU A 371 -4.75 -8.27 -13.32
N ARG A 372 -5.14 -9.27 -12.51
CA ARG A 372 -5.46 -10.64 -12.96
C ARG A 372 -6.93 -10.84 -13.29
N SER A 373 -7.81 -10.05 -12.70
CA SER A 373 -9.24 -10.12 -12.98
C SER A 373 -9.55 -9.54 -14.36
N THR A 374 -10.60 -10.00 -15.03
CA THR A 374 -11.10 -9.43 -16.31
C THR A 374 -12.41 -8.66 -16.13
N LYS A 375 -13.21 -8.99 -15.11
CA LYS A 375 -14.52 -8.40 -14.84
C LYS A 375 -14.59 -7.92 -13.41
N MET A 376 -15.21 -6.75 -13.19
CA MET A 376 -15.43 -6.20 -11.85
C MET A 376 -14.17 -6.08 -10.98
N ARG A 377 -13.01 -5.79 -11.61
CA ARG A 377 -11.68 -5.71 -10.97
C ARG A 377 -11.71 -4.90 -9.67
N THR A 378 -12.31 -3.70 -9.71
CA THR A 378 -12.45 -2.81 -8.54
C THR A 378 -13.22 -3.47 -7.40
N LEU A 379 -14.40 -4.05 -7.68
CA LEU A 379 -15.22 -4.67 -6.65
C LEU A 379 -14.50 -5.87 -6.02
N GLN A 380 -13.91 -6.75 -6.83
CA GLN A 380 -13.18 -7.92 -6.34
C GLN A 380 -11.99 -7.52 -5.46
N THR A 381 -11.26 -6.47 -5.85
CA THR A 381 -10.18 -5.91 -5.03
C THR A 381 -10.66 -5.41 -3.68
N TYR A 382 -11.77 -4.67 -3.63
CA TYR A 382 -12.33 -4.17 -2.37
C TYR A 382 -12.93 -5.28 -1.51
N ILE A 383 -13.52 -6.32 -2.09
CA ILE A 383 -13.98 -7.51 -1.36
C ILE A 383 -12.80 -8.23 -0.70
N LEU A 384 -11.72 -8.49 -1.44
CA LEU A 384 -10.52 -9.11 -0.86
C LEU A 384 -9.95 -8.24 0.25
N SER A 385 -9.92 -6.91 0.07
CA SER A 385 -9.50 -5.97 1.11
C SER A 385 -10.36 -6.09 2.36
N ALA A 386 -11.69 -6.18 2.24
CA ALA A 386 -12.59 -6.35 3.38
C ALA A 386 -12.30 -7.63 4.17
N VAL A 387 -12.23 -8.77 3.47
CA VAL A 387 -11.94 -10.08 4.09
C VAL A 387 -10.57 -10.08 4.79
N TRP A 388 -9.57 -9.42 4.19
CA TRP A 388 -8.23 -9.31 4.80
C TRP A 388 -8.23 -8.50 6.10
N HIS A 389 -9.07 -7.47 6.21
CA HIS A 389 -9.19 -6.68 7.45
C HIS A 389 -10.01 -7.39 8.54
N GLY A 390 -10.96 -8.26 8.19
CA GLY A 390 -11.73 -9.07 9.13
C GLY A 390 -13.24 -9.01 8.91
N PHE A 391 -14.00 -9.44 9.91
CA PHE A 391 -15.44 -9.72 9.79
C PHE A 391 -16.33 -8.69 10.49
N HIS A 392 -15.76 -7.57 10.94
CA HIS A 392 -16.55 -6.46 11.47
C HIS A 392 -17.37 -5.81 10.35
N PRO A 393 -18.70 -5.61 10.53
CA PRO A 393 -19.56 -5.05 9.49
C PRO A 393 -19.11 -3.68 8.97
N GLY A 394 -18.47 -2.87 9.82
CA GLY A 394 -17.91 -1.57 9.42
C GLY A 394 -16.88 -1.66 8.28
N TYR A 395 -16.09 -2.74 8.22
CA TYR A 395 -15.15 -2.96 7.11
C TYR A 395 -15.88 -3.13 5.78
N TYR A 396 -16.92 -3.96 5.74
CA TYR A 396 -17.69 -4.19 4.52
C TYR A 396 -18.40 -2.93 4.05
N LEU A 397 -18.96 -2.14 4.96
CA LEU A 397 -19.53 -0.83 4.62
C LEU A 397 -18.47 0.08 3.98
N THR A 398 -17.30 0.23 4.61
CA THR A 398 -16.24 1.09 4.07
C THR A 398 -15.73 0.61 2.71
N PHE A 399 -15.42 -0.67 2.55
CA PHE A 399 -14.80 -1.17 1.31
C PHE A 399 -15.80 -1.28 0.15
N LEU A 400 -17.05 -1.69 0.40
CA LEU A 400 -18.06 -1.72 -0.66
C LEU A 400 -18.47 -0.31 -1.10
N SER A 401 -18.64 0.62 -0.15
CA SER A 401 -18.83 2.03 -0.48
C SER A 401 -17.60 2.59 -1.19
N GLY A 402 -16.38 2.21 -0.78
CA GLY A 402 -15.14 2.56 -1.47
C GLY A 402 -15.11 2.09 -2.93
N ALA A 403 -15.60 0.89 -3.23
CA ALA A 403 -15.74 0.38 -4.60
C ALA A 403 -16.71 1.25 -5.42
N LEU A 404 -17.90 1.53 -4.87
CA LEU A 404 -18.90 2.41 -5.50
C LEU A 404 -18.33 3.80 -5.78
N PHE A 405 -17.74 4.44 -4.77
CA PHE A 405 -17.20 5.79 -4.90
C PHE A 405 -15.99 5.86 -5.82
N THR A 406 -15.20 4.79 -5.93
CA THR A 406 -14.11 4.71 -6.91
C THR A 406 -14.65 4.71 -8.34
N VAL A 407 -15.73 3.99 -8.61
CA VAL A 407 -16.37 3.97 -9.94
C VAL A 407 -17.04 5.32 -10.23
N ALA A 408 -17.78 5.87 -9.26
CA ALA A 408 -18.44 7.16 -9.40
C ALA A 408 -17.46 8.32 -9.62
N ALA A 409 -16.35 8.36 -8.86
CA ALA A 409 -15.32 9.39 -9.02
C ALA A 409 -14.64 9.32 -10.39
N ARG A 410 -14.44 8.12 -10.95
CA ARG A 410 -13.92 7.96 -12.32
C ARG A 410 -14.90 8.49 -13.37
N SER A 411 -16.18 8.17 -13.22
CA SER A 411 -17.25 8.71 -14.09
C SER A 411 -17.27 10.24 -14.05
N ALA A 412 -17.32 10.81 -12.84
CA ALA A 412 -17.32 12.27 -12.65
C ALA A 412 -16.09 12.94 -13.26
N ARG A 413 -14.89 12.37 -13.05
CA ARG A 413 -13.65 12.92 -13.62
C ARG A 413 -13.66 12.91 -15.15
N ARG A 414 -14.14 11.84 -15.79
CA ARG A 414 -14.23 11.72 -17.26
C ARG A 414 -15.22 12.74 -17.85
N CYS A 415 -16.35 12.95 -17.19
CA CYS A 415 -17.40 13.86 -17.66
C CYS A 415 -17.08 15.33 -17.37
N LEU A 416 -16.46 15.66 -16.23
CA LEU A 416 -16.32 17.04 -15.79
C LEU A 416 -14.95 17.66 -16.11
N ARG A 417 -13.84 16.94 -15.95
CA ARG A 417 -12.50 17.53 -15.89
C ARG A 417 -12.15 18.37 -17.13
N HIS A 418 -12.50 17.89 -18.32
CA HIS A 418 -12.11 18.51 -19.58
C HIS A 418 -12.73 19.91 -19.77
N HIS A 419 -13.90 20.18 -19.17
CA HIS A 419 -14.52 21.51 -19.16
C HIS A 419 -13.73 22.55 -18.35
N PHE A 420 -12.88 22.11 -17.42
CA PHE A 420 -12.13 22.99 -16.52
C PHE A 420 -10.64 23.10 -16.89
N THR A 421 -10.18 22.41 -17.93
CA THR A 421 -8.75 22.43 -18.33
C THR A 421 -8.36 23.57 -19.26
N ALA A 422 -9.32 24.36 -19.75
CA ALA A 422 -9.06 25.41 -20.75
C ALA A 422 -8.32 26.64 -20.19
N SER A 423 -8.42 26.92 -18.89
CA SER A 423 -7.74 28.04 -18.23
C SER A 423 -7.14 27.60 -16.90
N VAL A 424 -6.04 28.25 -16.50
CA VAL A 424 -5.39 28.02 -15.21
C VAL A 424 -6.37 28.26 -14.04
N HIS A 425 -7.19 29.30 -14.12
CA HIS A 425 -8.16 29.65 -13.08
C HIS A 425 -9.27 28.59 -12.95
N TYR A 426 -9.84 28.13 -14.07
CA TYR A 426 -10.85 27.06 -14.06
C TYR A 426 -10.27 25.74 -13.55
N LYS A 427 -9.02 25.43 -13.90
CA LYS A 427 -8.32 24.25 -13.40
C LYS A 427 -8.10 24.34 -11.89
N GLN A 428 -7.66 25.48 -11.38
CA GLN A 428 -7.49 25.70 -9.93
C GLN A 428 -8.81 25.59 -9.18
N MET A 429 -9.90 26.15 -9.72
CA MET A 429 -11.23 26.03 -9.15
C MET A 429 -11.67 24.56 -9.09
N TYR A 430 -11.46 23.79 -10.16
CA TYR A 430 -11.72 22.35 -10.20
C TYR A 430 -10.87 21.59 -9.17
N ASP A 431 -9.57 21.90 -9.08
CA ASP A 431 -8.65 21.24 -8.15
C ASP A 431 -9.06 21.50 -6.68
N TRP A 432 -9.44 22.74 -6.33
CA TRP A 432 -9.95 23.09 -4.99
C TRP A 432 -11.29 22.43 -4.67
N THR A 433 -12.21 22.42 -5.64
CA THR A 433 -13.54 21.81 -5.47
C THR A 433 -13.43 20.30 -5.27
N THR A 434 -12.61 19.64 -6.09
CA THR A 434 -12.39 18.19 -6.01
C THR A 434 -11.59 17.79 -4.78
N PHE A 435 -10.66 18.64 -4.33
CA PHE A 435 -10.02 18.49 -3.02
C PHE A 435 -11.05 18.50 -1.89
N LEU A 436 -11.89 19.53 -1.80
CA LEU A 436 -12.89 19.63 -0.72
C LEU A 436 -13.89 18.47 -0.77
N ALA A 437 -14.39 18.12 -1.95
CA ALA A 437 -15.28 16.97 -2.14
C ALA A 437 -14.60 15.66 -1.69
N THR A 438 -13.33 15.48 -2.02
CA THR A 438 -12.55 14.31 -1.59
C THR A 438 -12.39 14.28 -0.06
N ARG A 439 -12.15 15.41 0.60
CA ARG A 439 -12.10 15.47 2.08
C ARG A 439 -13.41 15.06 2.73
N VAL A 440 -14.54 15.53 2.20
CA VAL A 440 -15.86 15.15 2.67
C VAL A 440 -16.12 13.66 2.45
N LEU A 441 -15.83 13.16 1.24
CA LEU A 441 -15.94 11.74 0.90
C LEU A 441 -15.11 10.87 1.84
N MET A 442 -13.87 11.25 2.13
CA MET A 442 -12.99 10.49 3.00
C MET A 442 -13.56 10.39 4.42
N GLY A 443 -14.06 11.48 5.00
CA GLY A 443 -14.75 11.43 6.30
C GLY A 443 -16.00 10.53 6.25
N TYR A 444 -16.78 10.63 5.18
CA TYR A 444 -18.03 9.89 4.99
C TYR A 444 -17.85 8.37 4.74
N VAL A 445 -16.77 7.95 4.07
CA VAL A 445 -16.51 6.54 3.75
C VAL A 445 -15.67 5.82 4.83
N THR A 446 -14.87 6.56 5.61
CA THR A 446 -13.94 5.95 6.58
C THR A 446 -14.54 5.77 7.98
N PHE A 447 -15.57 6.51 8.37
CA PHE A 447 -16.14 6.35 9.71
C PHE A 447 -16.66 4.94 10.02
N PRO A 448 -17.25 4.16 9.08
CA PRO A 448 -17.66 2.79 9.37
C PRO A 448 -16.48 1.89 9.72
N PHE A 449 -15.35 2.07 9.05
CA PHE A 449 -14.08 1.39 9.37
C PHE A 449 -13.62 1.66 10.80
N VAL A 450 -13.89 2.87 11.31
CA VAL A 450 -13.53 3.25 12.68
C VAL A 450 -14.55 2.71 13.69
N LEU A 451 -15.84 2.74 13.36
CA LEU A 451 -16.91 2.31 14.26
C LEU A 451 -17.07 0.79 14.35
N LEU A 452 -16.69 0.05 13.30
CA LEU A 452 -16.77 -1.42 13.20
C LEU A 452 -18.19 -2.03 13.28
N GLU A 453 -19.22 -1.25 13.64
CA GLU A 453 -20.59 -1.71 13.85
C GLU A 453 -21.53 -1.45 12.66
N LEU A 454 -22.53 -2.32 12.46
CA LEU A 454 -23.51 -2.15 11.38
C LEU A 454 -24.58 -1.10 11.72
N ARG A 455 -25.31 -1.30 12.82
CA ARG A 455 -26.51 -0.51 13.15
C ARG A 455 -26.22 0.98 13.33
N PRO A 456 -25.20 1.41 14.10
CA PRO A 456 -24.88 2.83 14.20
C PRO A 456 -24.51 3.43 12.84
N CYS A 457 -23.76 2.71 12.01
CA CYS A 457 -23.37 3.22 10.70
C CYS A 457 -24.56 3.46 9.77
N ILE A 458 -25.50 2.50 9.70
CA ILE A 458 -26.74 2.66 8.94
C ILE A 458 -27.59 3.81 9.48
N ARG A 459 -27.68 3.96 10.80
CA ARG A 459 -28.38 5.08 11.44
C ARG A 459 -27.76 6.42 11.04
N ILE A 460 -26.44 6.56 11.15
CA ILE A 460 -25.72 7.78 10.78
C ILE A 460 -25.91 8.09 9.29
N TYR A 461 -25.79 7.09 8.40
CA TYR A 461 -26.06 7.30 6.98
C TYR A 461 -27.48 7.76 6.69
N SER A 462 -28.46 7.23 7.43
CA SER A 462 -29.87 7.60 7.29
C SER A 462 -30.15 9.02 7.80
N HIS A 463 -29.54 9.44 8.91
CA HIS A 463 -29.60 10.84 9.37
C HIS A 463 -28.93 11.82 8.39
N MET A 464 -27.92 11.35 7.64
CA MET A 464 -27.34 12.09 6.53
C MET A 464 -28.09 11.86 5.20
N TYR A 465 -29.26 11.22 5.19
CA TYR A 465 -30.07 10.98 3.99
C TYR A 465 -29.36 10.23 2.86
N TRP A 466 -28.31 9.45 3.17
CA TRP A 466 -27.51 8.74 2.16
C TRP A 466 -26.95 9.64 1.04
N TRP A 467 -26.81 10.94 1.29
CA TRP A 467 -26.62 11.94 0.24
C TRP A 467 -25.42 11.69 -0.67
N TYR A 468 -24.28 11.24 -0.11
CA TYR A 468 -23.09 10.97 -0.92
C TYR A 468 -23.25 9.69 -1.77
N HIS A 469 -23.99 8.69 -1.28
CA HIS A 469 -24.32 7.48 -2.06
C HIS A 469 -25.26 7.82 -3.22
N LEU A 470 -26.27 8.67 -2.98
CA LEU A 470 -27.16 9.17 -4.02
C LEU A 470 -26.40 10.00 -5.07
N LEU A 471 -25.47 10.86 -4.62
CA LEU A 471 -24.59 11.60 -5.51
C LEU A 471 -23.70 10.68 -6.36
N ALA A 472 -23.18 9.61 -5.78
CA ALA A 472 -22.39 8.62 -6.51
C ALA A 472 -23.21 7.89 -7.58
N ALA A 473 -24.45 7.49 -7.26
CA ALA A 473 -25.37 6.91 -8.22
C ALA A 473 -25.69 7.89 -9.37
N ALA A 474 -25.97 9.16 -9.05
CA ALA A 474 -26.20 10.20 -10.04
C ALA A 474 -24.97 10.44 -10.93
N ALA A 475 -23.76 10.46 -10.36
CA ALA A 475 -22.51 10.61 -11.10
C ALA A 475 -22.22 9.42 -12.05
N MET A 476 -22.77 8.24 -11.76
CA MET A 476 -22.62 7.06 -12.61
C MET A 476 -23.68 6.96 -13.71
N VAL A 477 -24.92 7.37 -13.44
CA VAL A 477 -26.06 7.16 -14.35
C VAL A 477 -26.46 8.43 -15.08
N ILE A 478 -26.64 9.53 -14.35
CA ILE A 478 -27.21 10.77 -14.88
C ILE A 478 -26.12 11.62 -15.55
N LEU A 479 -24.97 11.76 -14.89
CA LEU A 479 -23.91 12.66 -15.34
C LEU A 479 -23.37 12.31 -16.74
N PRO A 480 -23.10 11.03 -17.11
CA PRO A 480 -22.66 10.72 -18.47
C PRO A 480 -23.70 10.97 -19.55
N VAL A 481 -24.99 11.04 -19.20
CA VAL A 481 -26.08 11.35 -20.14
C VAL A 481 -26.18 12.86 -20.35
N LEU A 482 -26.06 13.65 -19.27
CA LEU A 482 -26.16 15.11 -19.34
C LEU A 482 -24.87 15.77 -19.87
N MET A 483 -23.72 15.25 -19.46
CA MET A 483 -22.39 15.75 -19.80
C MET A 483 -21.53 14.58 -20.26
N PRO A 484 -21.71 14.12 -21.52
CA PRO A 484 -21.01 12.95 -22.01
C PRO A 484 -19.49 13.13 -21.94
N PRO A 485 -18.74 12.05 -21.69
CA PRO A 485 -17.29 12.11 -21.68
C PRO A 485 -16.78 12.55 -23.06
N GLU A 486 -15.62 13.23 -23.07
CA GLU A 486 -14.98 13.67 -24.30
C GLU A 486 -14.82 12.48 -25.27
N PRO A 487 -15.24 12.59 -26.55
CA PRO A 487 -15.11 11.51 -27.51
C PRO A 487 -13.65 11.08 -27.63
N SER A 488 -13.36 9.82 -27.36
CA SER A 488 -12.05 9.21 -27.57
C SER A 488 -11.77 9.12 -29.07
N GLY A 489 -11.40 10.24 -29.72
CA GLY A 489 -11.29 10.28 -31.19
C GLY A 489 -10.81 11.58 -31.85
N VAL A 490 -10.61 12.69 -31.14
CA VAL A 490 -10.01 13.89 -31.78
C VAL A 490 -8.49 13.80 -31.69
N LYS A 491 -7.84 13.58 -32.85
CA LYS A 491 -6.39 13.64 -33.03
C LYS A 491 -5.85 14.96 -32.48
N LYS A 492 -5.30 14.95 -31.27
CA LYS A 492 -4.49 16.06 -30.75
C LYS A 492 -3.28 16.23 -31.68
N GLY A 493 -3.01 17.47 -32.12
CA GLY A 493 -1.95 17.78 -33.08
C GLY A 493 -0.55 17.31 -32.64
N LYS A 494 0.40 17.24 -33.59
CA LYS A 494 1.74 16.64 -33.43
C LYS A 494 2.51 17.05 -32.14
N ALA A 495 2.29 18.25 -31.59
CA ALA A 495 2.92 18.71 -30.35
C ALA A 495 2.29 18.15 -29.06
N ALA A 496 0.99 17.82 -29.09
CA ALA A 496 0.31 17.16 -27.98
C ALA A 496 0.51 15.64 -28.02
N ARG A 497 0.66 15.07 -29.23
CA ARG A 497 1.02 13.66 -29.43
C ARG A 497 2.39 13.32 -28.85
N SER A 498 3.40 14.18 -29.01
CA SER A 498 4.72 13.98 -28.40
C SER A 498 4.68 14.06 -26.86
N HIS A 499 3.77 14.86 -26.30
CA HIS A 499 3.63 15.00 -24.85
C HIS A 499 2.82 13.85 -24.22
N GLU A 500 1.80 13.32 -24.92
CA GLU A 500 1.06 12.12 -24.54
C GLU A 500 1.90 10.85 -24.75
N GLU A 501 2.63 10.72 -25.86
CA GLU A 501 3.61 9.66 -26.07
C GLU A 501 4.73 9.71 -25.05
N PHE A 502 5.17 10.91 -24.62
CA PHE A 502 6.10 11.06 -23.50
C PHE A 502 5.49 10.56 -22.18
N LYS A 503 4.22 10.85 -21.88
CA LYS A 503 3.54 10.35 -20.67
C LYS A 503 3.31 8.85 -20.71
N LEU A 504 2.94 8.29 -21.86
CA LEU A 504 2.76 6.86 -22.07
C LEU A 504 4.11 6.13 -21.97
N ALA A 505 5.16 6.67 -22.59
CA ALA A 505 6.53 6.13 -22.58
C ALA A 505 7.27 6.34 -21.25
N ALA A 506 6.84 7.32 -20.44
CA ALA A 506 7.33 7.55 -19.07
C ALA A 506 6.57 6.72 -18.03
N GLY A 507 5.59 5.91 -18.44
CA GLY A 507 4.76 5.16 -17.51
C GLY A 507 4.05 6.11 -16.55
N LEU A 508 3.36 7.12 -17.10
CA LEU A 508 2.57 8.08 -16.34
C LEU A 508 1.08 7.97 -16.63
N GLU A 509 0.59 7.40 -17.72
CA GLU A 509 -0.84 7.12 -17.95
C GLU A 509 -1.01 5.82 -18.78
N ASP A 510 -2.06 5.02 -18.57
CA ASP A 510 -2.52 3.97 -19.53
C ASP A 510 -3.74 4.49 -20.32
N GLN A 511 -4.13 3.79 -21.41
CA GLN A 511 -5.18 4.14 -22.38
C GLN A 511 -6.55 4.49 -21.74
N ASP A 512 -6.79 4.08 -20.50
CA ASP A 512 -7.99 4.39 -19.71
C ASP A 512 -7.92 5.73 -18.90
N GLY A 513 -6.83 6.50 -19.03
CA GLY A 513 -6.54 7.70 -18.25
C GLY A 513 -5.98 7.41 -16.85
N ASP A 514 -5.40 6.23 -16.66
CA ASP A 514 -4.91 5.75 -15.38
C ASP A 514 -3.46 6.17 -15.15
N LEU A 515 -3.19 7.08 -14.19
CA LEU A 515 -1.81 7.48 -13.88
C LEU A 515 -0.98 6.27 -13.41
N ILE A 516 0.02 5.84 -14.15
CA ILE A 516 0.89 4.72 -13.78
C ILE A 516 1.76 5.14 -12.58
N LEU A 517 1.86 4.27 -11.56
CA LEU A 517 2.97 4.33 -10.60
C LEU A 517 4.22 3.94 -11.37
N VAL A 518 5.14 4.90 -11.55
CA VAL A 518 6.44 4.78 -12.22
C VAL A 518 6.98 3.34 -12.28
N PRO A 519 7.15 2.74 -13.48
CA PRO A 519 8.01 1.58 -13.66
C PRO A 519 9.44 2.03 -14.08
N PRO A 520 10.50 1.31 -13.68
CA PRO A 520 11.87 1.63 -14.09
C PRO A 520 12.14 1.29 -15.58
N PRO A 521 12.99 2.04 -16.29
CA PRO A 521 13.32 1.81 -17.70
C PRO A 521 14.49 0.82 -17.82
N ASN A 522 14.21 -0.47 -17.94
CA ASN A 522 15.20 -1.47 -18.40
C ASN A 522 15.06 -1.77 -19.90
N LEU A 523 15.07 -0.73 -20.73
CA LEU A 523 15.23 -0.87 -22.19
C LEU A 523 16.27 0.12 -22.70
N SER A 524 17.33 -0.41 -23.30
CA SER A 524 18.42 0.37 -23.88
C SER A 524 17.92 1.29 -25.01
N PRO A 525 18.54 2.48 -25.21
CA PRO A 525 18.16 3.40 -26.27
C PRO A 525 18.21 2.78 -27.68
N SER A 526 19.06 1.78 -27.88
CA SER A 526 19.25 1.05 -29.14
C SER A 526 18.17 0.02 -29.45
N ALA A 527 17.41 -0.44 -28.45
CA ALA A 527 16.21 -1.25 -28.64
C ALA A 527 14.98 -0.36 -28.97
N ARG A 528 14.90 0.83 -28.35
CA ARG A 528 13.81 1.79 -28.56
C ARG A 528 13.80 2.38 -29.99
N ARG A 529 14.99 2.61 -30.57
CA ARG A 529 15.14 3.16 -31.93
C ARG A 529 14.85 2.12 -33.04
N ARG A 530 15.05 0.83 -32.79
CA ARG A 530 14.78 -0.24 -33.78
C ARG A 530 13.30 -0.59 -33.92
N HIS A 531 12.49 -0.37 -32.89
CA HIS A 531 11.04 -0.59 -32.97
C HIS A 531 10.32 0.56 -33.70
N LEU A 532 10.73 1.81 -33.47
CA LEU A 532 10.13 3.00 -34.11
C LEU A 532 10.47 3.15 -35.60
N LEU A 533 11.61 2.62 -36.07
CA LEU A 533 11.99 2.69 -37.50
C LEU A 533 11.30 1.63 -38.37
N ARG A 534 10.75 0.55 -37.78
CA ARG A 534 9.99 -0.46 -38.55
C ARG A 534 8.57 0.02 -38.89
N ASP A 535 7.96 0.82 -38.01
CA ASP A 535 6.57 1.28 -38.18
C ASP A 535 6.46 2.59 -38.98
N VAL A 536 7.56 3.35 -39.14
CA VAL A 536 7.60 4.58 -39.94
C VAL A 536 7.91 4.32 -41.42
N VAL A 537 8.55 3.19 -41.77
CA VAL A 537 8.87 2.84 -43.18
C VAL A 537 7.73 2.09 -43.88
N LEU A 538 6.73 1.57 -43.14
CA LEU A 538 5.58 0.84 -43.71
C LEU A 538 4.29 1.66 -43.82
N ALA A 539 4.32 2.95 -43.45
CA ALA A 539 3.14 3.83 -43.48
C ALA A 539 3.17 4.88 -44.62
N ASP A 540 4.20 4.88 -45.47
CA ASP A 540 4.37 5.89 -46.53
C ASP A 540 4.81 5.26 -47.86
N SER A 541 3.94 4.42 -48.44
CA SER A 541 3.93 4.10 -49.88
C SER A 541 2.72 3.24 -50.24
N GLY A 542 1.62 3.87 -50.63
CA GLY A 542 0.41 3.16 -51.05
C GLY A 542 -0.55 4.02 -51.87
N LYS A 543 -0.36 3.98 -53.20
CA LYS A 543 -1.11 4.56 -54.35
C LYS A 543 -0.31 5.66 -55.06
N MET A 544 -0.03 5.64 -56.36
CA MET A 544 -0.43 4.80 -57.49
C MET A 544 0.45 5.22 -58.68
N LEU A 545 0.93 4.32 -59.55
CA LEU A 545 0.97 4.50 -61.02
C LEU A 545 1.50 3.25 -61.74
N LYS A 546 0.79 2.90 -62.81
CA LYS A 546 0.99 1.81 -63.76
C LYS A 546 2.35 1.91 -64.49
N LEU A 547 2.92 0.77 -64.91
CA LEU A 547 3.28 0.43 -66.31
C LEU A 547 4.05 -0.91 -66.43
N ASN A 548 3.55 -1.77 -67.33
CA ASN A 548 4.22 -2.74 -68.23
C ASN A 548 5.19 -3.80 -67.64
N SER A 549 4.83 -5.09 -67.60
CA SER A 549 4.84 -6.13 -68.67
C SER A 549 6.17 -6.86 -68.84
N THR A 550 6.09 -8.21 -68.91
CA THR A 550 7.07 -9.20 -69.45
C THR A 550 8.39 -9.35 -68.63
N ALA A 551 8.95 -10.54 -68.35
CA ALA A 551 8.93 -11.88 -68.95
C ALA A 551 9.37 -12.92 -67.87
N LEU A 552 8.80 -14.15 -67.83
CA LEU A 552 9.46 -15.45 -68.16
C LEU A 552 10.85 -15.64 -67.51
N VAL A 553 11.11 -16.66 -66.69
CA VAL A 553 11.44 -18.07 -67.04
C VAL A 553 11.65 -18.79 -65.68
N THR A 554 10.77 -19.71 -65.24
CA THR A 554 10.97 -21.20 -65.14
C THR A 554 12.30 -21.63 -64.52
N GLU A 555 12.38 -22.53 -63.55
CA GLU A 555 11.51 -23.66 -63.16
C GLU A 555 11.68 -23.96 -61.66
#